data_AF-O66570-F1
#
_entry.id   AF-O66570-F1
#
_cell.length_a   1.000
_cell.length_b   1.000
_cell.length_c   1.000
_cell.angle_alpha   90.00
_cell.angle_beta   90.00
_cell.angle_gamma   90.00
#
_symmetry.space_group_name_H-M   'P 1'
#
loop_
_entity.id
_entity.type
_entity.pdbx_description
1 polymer ?
#
loop_
_entity_poly.entity_id
_entity_poly.type
_entity_poly.pdbx_seq_one_letter_code
_entity_poly.pdbx_strand_id
1 'polypeptide(L)' 'MSRRPKIEEAMKRVESRYELVHAAVRRTLQLLREGEDFFVQEGGEVHKKTFAAIEDIAEGKVKIIKKKEESGSKEE' A
#
# COMPACT_ATOMS: atom_id res chain seq x y z
N MET A 1 20.96 -1.24 -11.51
CA MET A 1 19.76 -1.48 -12.35
C MET A 1 18.56 -1.00 -11.56
N SER A 2 17.65 -0.22 -12.15
CA SER A 2 16.45 0.24 -11.42
C SER A 2 15.57 -0.94 -11.05
N ARG A 3 15.47 -1.27 -9.76
CA ARG A 3 14.60 -2.32 -9.24
C ARG A 3 13.14 -2.01 -9.61
N ARG A 4 12.38 -3.02 -10.04
CA ARG A 4 10.94 -2.91 -10.26
C ARG A 4 10.19 -3.42 -9.04
N PRO A 5 9.08 -2.77 -8.64
CA PRO A 5 8.28 -3.26 -7.53
C PRO A 5 7.60 -4.56 -7.93
N LYS A 6 7.41 -5.46 -6.97
CA LYS A 6 6.75 -6.78 -7.08
C LYS A 6 5.22 -6.66 -7.31
N ILE A 7 4.84 -6.06 -8.44
CA ILE A 7 3.43 -5.78 -8.77
C ILE A 7 2.64 -7.08 -8.89
N GLU A 8 3.21 -8.12 -9.49
CA GLU A 8 2.51 -9.41 -9.68
C GLU A 8 2.22 -10.10 -8.34
N GLU A 9 3.14 -10.01 -7.39
CA GLU A 9 2.97 -10.51 -6.04
C GLU A 9 1.97 -9.67 -5.24
N ALA A 10 2.02 -8.34 -5.39
CA ALA A 10 1.04 -7.44 -4.77
C ALA A 10 -0.37 -7.70 -5.30
N MET A 11 -0.52 -8.00 -6.60
CA MET A 11 -1.80 -8.36 -7.22
C MET A 11 -2.41 -9.65 -6.64
N LYS A 12 -1.61 -10.57 -6.10
CA LYS A 12 -2.13 -11.78 -5.41
C LYS A 12 -2.75 -11.48 -4.04
N ARG A 13 -2.59 -10.25 -3.53
CA ARG A 13 -3.05 -9.80 -2.21
C ARG A 13 -4.25 -8.86 -2.27
N VAL A 14 -4.70 -8.52 -3.48
CA VAL A 14 -5.82 -7.62 -3.74
C VAL A 14 -6.80 -8.28 -4.71
N GLU A 15 -8.01 -7.75 -4.77
CA GLU A 15 -9.07 -8.20 -5.67
C GLU A 15 -9.04 -7.48 -7.02
N SER A 16 -8.44 -6.29 -7.09
CA SER A 16 -8.37 -5.52 -8.34
C SER A 16 -7.16 -4.61 -8.41
N ARG A 17 -6.80 -4.20 -9.64
CA ARG A 17 -5.74 -3.20 -9.85
C ARG A 17 -6.07 -1.86 -9.19
N TYR A 18 -7.35 -1.49 -9.11
CA TYR A 18 -7.79 -0.28 -8.43
C TYR A 18 -7.61 -0.37 -6.92
N GLU A 19 -7.90 -1.54 -6.34
CA GLU A 19 -7.65 -1.79 -4.92
C GLU A 19 -6.15 -1.74 -4.60
N LEU A 20 -5.29 -2.28 -5.47
CA LEU A 20 -3.84 -2.14 -5.33
C LEU A 20 -3.40 -0.67 -5.28
N VAL A 21 -3.89 0.16 -6.20
CA VAL A 21 -3.59 1.59 -6.21
C VAL A 21 -4.03 2.25 -4.90
N HIS A 22 -5.26 1.99 -4.47
CA HIS A 22 -5.79 2.58 -3.24
C HIS A 22 -5.01 2.12 -1.99
N ALA A 23 -4.71 0.83 -1.88
CA ALA A 23 -3.91 0.27 -0.79
C ALA A 23 -2.49 0.86 -0.77
N ALA A 24 -1.83 0.98 -1.93
CA ALA A 24 -0.48 1.55 -2.05
C ALA A 24 -0.45 3.03 -1.64
N VAL A 25 -1.45 3.83 -2.03
CA VAL A 25 -1.58 5.22 -1.60
C VAL A 25 -1.75 5.30 -0.08
N ARG A 26 -2.65 4.50 0.50
CA ARG A 26 -2.89 4.51 1.96
C ARG A 26 -1.65 4.09 2.73
N ARG A 27 -0.91 3.09 2.26
CA ARG A 27 0.35 2.67 2.87
C ARG A 27 1.45 3.73 2.72
N THR A 28 1.55 4.38 1.57
CA THR A 28 2.47 5.51 1.36
C THR A 28 2.20 6.64 2.35
N LEU A 29 0.92 6.98 2.57
CA LEU A 29 0.53 7.99 3.56
C LEU A 29 0.88 7.58 4.99
N GLN A 30 0.86 6.29 5.34
CA GLN A 30 1.35 5.82 6.63
C GLN A 30 2.86 6.01 6.76
N LEU A 31 3.63 5.60 5.74
CA LEU A 31 5.08 5.78 5.72
C LEU A 31 5.49 7.26 5.80
N LEU A 32 4.69 8.17 5.22
CA LEU A 32 4.91 9.62 5.33
C LEU A 32 4.66 10.17 6.75
N ARG A 33 3.92 9.47 7.60
CA ARG A 33 3.76 9.88 9.01
C ARG A 33 4.98 9.55 9.86
N GLU A 34 5.80 8.58 9.43
CA GLU A 34 7.04 8.20 10.11
C GLU A 34 8.20 9.17 9.79
N GLY A 35 8.04 10.03 8.79
CA GLY A 35 8.99 11.07 8.41
C GLY A 35 8.61 11.75 7.09
N GLU A 36 9.00 12.99 6.90
CA GLU A 36 8.57 13.81 5.74
C GLU A 36 9.24 13.42 4.42
N ASP A 37 10.32 12.62 4.46
CA ASP A 37 11.02 12.22 3.25
C ASP A 37 10.18 11.30 2.35
N PHE A 38 10.27 11.50 1.05
CA PHE A 38 9.63 10.64 0.06
C PHE A 38 10.40 9.34 -0.20
N PHE A 39 11.59 9.19 0.38
CA PHE A 39 12.49 8.08 0.14
C PHE A 39 12.64 7.20 1.38
N VAL A 40 12.94 5.93 1.14
CA VAL A 40 13.29 4.91 2.13
C VAL A 40 14.64 4.36 1.74
N GLN A 41 15.55 4.26 2.72
CA GLN A 41 16.83 3.59 2.56
C GLN A 41 16.73 2.20 3.17
N GLU A 42 16.80 1.17 2.33
CA GLU A 42 16.73 -0.23 2.77
C GLU A 42 17.83 -1.03 2.08
N GLY A 43 18.66 -1.75 2.84
CA GLY A 43 19.72 -2.59 2.29
C GLY A 43 20.78 -1.85 1.46
N GLY A 44 20.96 -0.54 1.67
CA GLY A 44 21.87 0.29 0.88
C GLY A 44 21.26 0.85 -0.41
N GLU A 45 20.01 0.52 -0.73
CA GLU A 45 19.28 1.10 -1.86
C GLU A 45 18.29 2.18 -1.39
N VAL A 46 18.26 3.30 -2.12
CA VAL A 46 17.29 4.38 -1.90
C VAL A 46 16.16 4.23 -2.91
N HIS A 47 14.93 4.12 -2.42
CA HIS A 47 13.74 4.03 -3.26
C HIS A 47 12.59 4.88 -2.71
N LYS A 48 11.58 5.16 -3.53
CA LYS A 48 10.44 5.99 -3.10
C LYS A 48 9.53 5.23 -2.13
N LYS A 49 8.87 5.90 -1.19
CA LYS A 49 7.85 5.30 -0.31
C LYS A 49 6.71 4.61 -1.06
N THR A 50 6.39 5.07 -2.28
CA THR A 50 5.43 4.37 -3.14
C THR A 50 5.92 2.99 -3.61
N PHE A 51 7.23 2.86 -3.84
CA PHE A 51 7.85 1.57 -4.13
C PHE A 51 7.79 0.66 -2.90
N ALA A 52 8.20 1.18 -1.73
CA ALA A 52 8.13 0.46 -0.46
C ALA A 52 6.70 0.00 -0.14
N ALA A 53 5.70 0.85 -0.40
CA ALA A 53 4.30 0.52 -0.19
C ALA A 53 3.82 -0.66 -1.04
N ILE A 54 4.28 -0.79 -2.29
CA ILE A 54 3.94 -1.93 -3.15
C ILE A 54 4.65 -3.20 -2.66
N GLU A 55 5.92 -3.11 -2.26
CA GLU A 55 6.65 -4.24 -1.66
C GLU A 55 5.98 -4.71 -0.36
N ASP A 56 5.56 -3.78 0.50
CA ASP A 56 4.85 -4.10 1.74
C ASP A 56 3.53 -4.84 1.48
N ILE A 57 2.81 -4.47 0.42
CA ILE A 57 1.60 -5.20 0.00
C ILE A 57 1.98 -6.60 -0.49
N ALA A 58 2.97 -6.72 -1.38
CA ALA A 58 3.44 -8.01 -1.89
C ALA A 58 3.87 -8.97 -0.77
N GLU A 59 4.59 -8.46 0.22
CA GLU A 59 5.10 -9.21 1.38
C GLU A 59 4.02 -9.54 2.41
N GLY A 60 2.81 -8.98 2.27
CA GLY A 60 1.70 -9.20 3.20
C GLY A 60 1.81 -8.41 4.50
N LYS A 61 2.65 -7.38 4.55
CA LYS A 61 2.75 -6.44 5.68
C LYS A 61 1.54 -5.51 5.78
N VAL A 62 0.77 -5.36 4.70
CA VAL A 62 -0.47 -4.57 4.65
C VAL A 62 -1.69 -5.47 4.73
N LYS A 63 -2.58 -5.20 5.69
CA LYS A 63 -3.89 -5.85 5.81
C LYS A 63 -4.97 -4.95 5.24
N ILE A 64 -5.64 -5.40 4.19
CA ILE A 64 -6.77 -4.69 3.59
C ILE A 64 -8.05 -5.19 4.26
N ILE A 65 -8.80 -4.26 4.84
CA ILE A 65 -10.07 -4.54 5.51
C ILE A 65 -11.15 -3.74 4.79
N LYS A 66 -12.11 -4.44 4.20
CA LYS A 66 -13.32 -3.82 3.67
C LYS A 66 -14.20 -3.40 4.83
N LYS A 67 -14.57 -2.12 4.88
CA LYS A 67 -15.65 -1.70 5.76
C LYS A 67 -16.90 -2.43 5.26
N LYS A 68 -17.43 -3.37 6.05
CA LYS A 68 -18.80 -3.84 5.82
C LYS A 68 -19.68 -2.60 5.93
N GLU A 69 -20.42 -2.29 4.87
CA GLU A 69 -21.41 -1.22 4.91
C GLU A 69 -22.29 -1.48 6.14
N GLU A 70 -22.23 -0.56 7.10
CA GLU A 70 -23.25 -0.46 8.12
C GLU A 70 -24.51 -0.06 7.35
N SER A 71 -25.32 -1.04 6.97
CA SER A 71 -26.74 -0.85 6.69
C SER A 71 -27.40 -0.39 8.00
N GLY A 72 -27.13 0.86 8.35
CA GLY A 72 -27.70 1.59 9.47
C GLY A 72 -28.56 2.71 8.90
N SER A 73 -29.83 2.38 8.77
CA SER A 73 -30.94 3.23 8.37
C SER A 73 -30.82 4.64 8.97
N LYS A 74 -30.74 5.66 8.11
CA LYS A 74 -31.36 6.95 8.40
C LYS A 74 -32.81 6.84 7.94
N GLU A 75 -33.64 6.27 8.80
CA GLU A 75 -35.09 6.50 8.78
C GLU A 75 -35.44 7.24 10.07
N GLU A 76 -36.37 8.19 9.93
CA GLU A 76 -36.80 9.28 10.84
C GLU A 76 -36.04 10.62 10.73
#